data_AF-A0A962CXS8-F1
#
_entry.id   AF-A0A962CXS8-F1
#
_cell.length_a   1.000
_cell.length_b   1.000
_cell.length_c   1.000
_cell.angle_alpha   90.00
_cell.angle_beta   90.00
_cell.angle_gamma   90.00
#
_symmetry.space_group_name_H-M   'P 1'
#
loop_
_entity.id
_entity.type
_entity.pdbx_description
1 polymer ?
#
loop_
_entity_poly.entity_id
_entity_poly.type
_entity_poly.pdbx_seq_one_letter_code
_entity_poly.pdbx_strand_id
1 'polypeptide(L)'
;MPNSFDDLSNNSSLDKYDEIKSEWFSNQCRQLIEDLHLQQLKNCKLIKSKYNNAYVTINGDVYFTLSMMKLIHNKHQWAVILAHENAHLELKHYQQLADKIQNPDFFFPKKKYKKLREKVELEADHRAKTIVEKHGFNSNQVSYYLQRIESGKRDKRTSQKIKKDDANEIIDLELIESIAEIK
;
A
#
# COMPACT_ATOMS: atom_id res chain seq x y z
N MET A 1 5.54 -7.41 -10.96
CA MET A 1 5.60 -6.11 -10.28
C MET A 1 7.00 -5.58 -10.50
N PRO A 2 7.20 -4.32 -10.90
CA PRO A 2 8.51 -3.69 -10.76
C PRO A 2 8.97 -3.84 -9.31
N ASN A 3 10.27 -4.08 -9.09
CA ASN A 3 10.84 -4.30 -7.76
C ASN A 3 10.69 -3.01 -6.94
N SER A 4 9.66 -2.93 -6.09
CA SER A 4 9.39 -1.76 -5.22
C SER A 4 10.62 -1.31 -4.43
N PHE A 5 11.48 -2.23 -4.03
CA PHE A 5 12.65 -1.90 -3.21
C PHE A 5 13.86 -1.33 -3.97
N ASP A 6 14.05 -1.67 -5.25
CA ASP A 6 15.23 -1.17 -5.98
C ASP A 6 15.01 0.31 -6.39
N ASP A 7 13.75 0.71 -6.60
CA ASP A 7 13.38 2.09 -6.94
C ASP A 7 13.23 3.03 -5.73
N LEU A 8 13.10 2.52 -4.50
CA LEU A 8 12.84 3.37 -3.31
C LEU A 8 14.10 3.86 -2.57
N SER A 9 15.29 3.34 -2.88
CA SER A 9 16.53 3.70 -2.16
C SER A 9 17.13 5.06 -2.53
N ASN A 10 16.68 5.67 -3.62
CA ASN A 10 17.03 7.03 -4.00
C ASN A 10 15.75 7.84 -4.24
N ASN A 11 15.54 8.91 -3.46
CA ASN A 11 14.48 9.91 -3.66
C ASN A 11 14.32 10.35 -5.15
N SER A 12 15.37 10.21 -5.97
CA SER A 12 15.39 10.46 -7.41
C SER A 12 14.34 9.71 -8.26
N SER A 13 13.75 8.61 -7.76
CA SER A 13 12.70 7.90 -8.51
C SER A 13 11.34 8.60 -8.41
N LEU A 14 11.11 9.33 -7.32
CA LEU A 14 9.85 10.02 -7.05
C LEU A 14 9.75 11.36 -7.77
N ASP A 15 10.89 12.00 -8.02
CA ASP A 15 11.00 13.25 -8.79
C ASP A 15 10.50 13.11 -10.24
N LYS A 16 10.28 11.87 -10.70
CA LYS A 16 9.76 11.58 -12.05
C LYS A 16 8.24 11.61 -12.14
N TYR A 17 7.53 11.67 -11.01
CA TYR A 17 6.08 11.65 -11.01
C TYR A 17 5.53 13.04 -10.68
N ASP A 18 4.54 13.47 -11.47
CA ASP A 18 3.81 14.69 -11.19
C ASP A 18 2.95 14.51 -9.93
N GLU A 19 3.21 15.33 -8.92
CA GLU A 19 2.36 15.40 -7.73
C GLU A 19 1.04 16.10 -8.05
N ILE A 20 -0.07 15.47 -7.67
CA ILE A 20 -1.42 16.00 -7.82
C ILE A 20 -1.83 16.64 -6.49
N LYS A 21 -2.02 17.97 -6.51
CA LYS A 21 -2.47 18.71 -5.33
C LYS A 21 -3.98 18.61 -5.20
N SER A 22 -4.45 17.82 -4.23
CA SER A 22 -5.87 17.69 -3.90
C SER A 22 -6.06 17.82 -2.40
N GLU A 23 -6.67 18.93 -1.96
CA GLU A 23 -6.93 19.20 -0.55
C GLU A 23 -7.89 18.17 0.05
N TRP A 24 -8.94 17.79 -0.69
CA TRP A 24 -9.85 16.74 -0.28
C TRP A 24 -9.10 15.43 0.01
N PHE A 25 -8.22 14.99 -0.90
CA PHE A 25 -7.44 13.77 -0.72
C PHE A 25 -6.55 13.85 0.53
N SER A 26 -5.80 14.94 0.68
CA SER A 26 -4.91 15.13 1.83
C SER A 26 -5.68 15.14 3.15
N ASN A 27 -6.86 15.78 3.19
CA ASN A 27 -7.69 15.83 4.39
C ASN A 27 -8.31 14.46 4.72
N GLN A 28 -8.87 13.74 3.74
CA GLN A 28 -9.40 12.40 3.97
C GLN A 28 -8.31 11.41 4.41
N CYS A 29 -7.13 11.49 3.82
CA CYS A 29 -6.01 10.64 4.20
C CYS A 29 -5.51 10.95 5.62
N ARG A 30 -5.41 12.24 5.98
CA ARG A 30 -5.06 12.66 7.34
C ARG A 30 -6.09 12.16 8.35
N GLN A 31 -7.38 12.28 8.04
CA GLN A 31 -8.44 11.76 8.90
C GLN A 31 -8.28 10.26 9.14
N LEU A 32 -8.00 9.46 8.11
CA LEU A 32 -7.74 8.02 8.29
C LEU A 32 -6.50 7.74 9.12
N ILE A 33 -5.42 8.52 8.96
CA ILE A 33 -4.22 8.41 9.80
C ILE A 33 -4.56 8.66 11.27
N GLU A 34 -5.36 9.69 11.55
CA GLU A 34 -5.81 10.04 12.90
C GLU A 34 -6.73 8.96 13.49
N ASP A 35 -7.76 8.55 12.74
CA ASP A 35 -8.74 7.52 13.15
C ASP A 35 -8.09 6.17 13.51
N LEU A 36 -7.03 5.80 12.78
CA LEU A 36 -6.27 4.56 12.97
C LEU A 36 -5.07 4.71 13.92
N HIS A 37 -4.78 5.92 14.37
CA HIS A 37 -3.59 6.28 15.16
C HIS A 37 -2.26 5.82 14.50
N LEU A 38 -2.08 6.07 13.20
CA LEU A 38 -0.88 5.68 12.44
C LEU A 38 0.30 6.63 12.68
N GLN A 39 0.97 6.47 13.82
CA GLN A 39 1.97 7.42 14.33
C GLN A 39 3.22 7.59 13.45
N GLN A 40 3.50 6.67 12.53
CA GLN A 40 4.70 6.77 11.68
C GLN A 40 4.43 7.58 10.40
N LEU A 41 3.18 7.74 10.01
CA LEU A 41 2.79 8.49 8.82
C LEU A 41 2.60 9.96 9.16
N LYS A 42 3.07 10.84 8.26
CA LYS A 42 3.02 12.30 8.45
C LYS A 42 2.22 13.00 7.36
N ASN A 43 2.49 12.65 6.11
CA ASN A 43 1.87 13.30 4.96
C ASN A 43 1.41 12.26 3.96
N CYS A 44 0.27 12.55 3.31
CA CYS A 44 -0.18 11.79 2.16
C CYS A 44 -0.04 12.63 0.89
N LYS A 45 0.60 12.04 -0.12
CA LYS A 45 0.78 12.65 -1.44
C LYS A 45 0.12 11.78 -2.49
N LEU A 46 -0.47 12.43 -3.48
CA LEU A 46 -1.06 11.76 -4.63
C LEU A 46 -0.18 12.04 -5.85
N ILE A 47 0.16 11.01 -6.61
CA ILE A 47 1.00 11.15 -7.80
C ILE A 47 0.36 10.55 -9.05
N LYS A 48 0.68 11.13 -10.20
CA LYS A 48 0.24 10.64 -11.49
C LYS A 48 1.11 9.47 -11.94
N SER A 49 0.55 8.27 -11.87
CA SER A 49 1.18 7.05 -12.36
C SER A 49 0.13 6.09 -12.90
N LYS A 50 0.52 5.29 -13.90
CA LYS A 50 -0.31 4.20 -14.47
C LYS A 50 -0.23 2.90 -13.67
N TYR A 51 0.69 2.82 -12.72
CA TYR A 51 0.93 1.63 -11.91
C TYR A 51 0.12 1.71 -10.63
N ASN A 52 -0.61 0.65 -10.28
CA ASN A 52 -1.35 0.57 -9.03
C ASN A 52 -0.39 0.27 -7.89
N ASN A 53 0.06 1.32 -7.20
CA ASN A 53 1.00 1.21 -6.10
C ASN A 53 0.76 2.27 -5.02
N ALA A 54 1.14 1.91 -3.80
CA ALA A 54 1.41 2.83 -2.70
C ALA A 54 2.84 2.55 -2.23
N TYR A 55 3.48 3.56 -1.65
CA TYR A 55 4.77 3.38 -1.01
C TYR A 55 4.97 4.48 0.03
N VAL A 56 5.73 4.15 1.07
CA VAL A 56 6.08 5.09 2.12
C VAL A 56 7.58 5.34 2.17
N THR A 57 7.94 6.59 2.48
CA THR A 57 9.34 6.99 2.71
C THR A 57 9.69 6.82 4.18
N ILE A 58 10.99 6.71 4.48
CA ILE A 58 11.50 6.64 5.87
C ILE A 58 11.08 7.85 6.74
N ASN A 59 10.72 8.96 6.11
CA ASN A 59 10.31 10.19 6.81
C ASN A 59 8.84 10.18 7.23
N GLY A 60 8.05 9.19 6.79
CA GLY A 60 6.61 9.11 7.06
C GLY A 60 5.73 9.68 5.96
N ASP A 61 6.29 10.10 4.81
CA ASP A 61 5.47 10.51 3.67
C ASP A 61 5.01 9.27 2.92
N VAL A 62 3.70 9.07 2.81
CA VAL A 62 3.07 8.01 2.00
C VAL A 62 2.59 8.60 0.68
N TYR A 63 2.87 7.88 -0.39
CA TYR A 63 2.53 8.25 -1.75
C TYR A 63 1.55 7.25 -2.32
N PHE A 64 0.45 7.76 -2.86
CA PHE A 64 -0.54 6.98 -3.56
C PHE A 64 -0.47 7.31 -5.04
N THR A 65 -0.57 6.29 -5.88
CA THR A 65 -0.78 6.49 -7.31
C THR A 65 -2.25 6.74 -7.61
N LEU A 66 -2.55 7.68 -8.50
CA LEU A 66 -3.93 7.95 -8.90
C LEU A 66 -4.63 6.70 -9.46
N SER A 67 -3.92 5.84 -10.20
CA SER A 67 -4.51 4.60 -10.73
C SER A 67 -4.91 3.61 -9.63
N MET A 68 -4.15 3.53 -8.53
CA MET A 68 -4.52 2.75 -7.36
C MET A 68 -5.74 3.32 -6.65
N MET A 69 -5.78 4.63 -6.43
CA MET A 69 -6.91 5.28 -5.76
C MET A 69 -8.22 5.02 -6.51
N LYS A 70 -8.20 5.02 -7.85
CA LYS A 70 -9.37 4.68 -8.69
C LYS A 70 -9.91 3.25 -8.51
N LEU A 71 -9.16 2.35 -7.87
CA LEU A 71 -9.58 0.97 -7.59
C LEU A 71 -10.04 0.77 -6.14
N ILE A 72 -9.85 1.77 -5.28
CA ILE A 72 -10.33 1.78 -3.90
C ILE A 72 -11.78 2.26 -3.93
N HIS A 73 -12.69 1.42 -3.47
CA HIS A 73 -14.12 1.67 -3.50
C HIS A 73 -14.71 1.99 -2.13
N ASN A 74 -13.92 1.87 -1.06
CA ASN A 74 -14.37 2.23 0.29
C ASN A 74 -13.21 2.57 1.22
N LYS A 75 -13.53 3.24 2.32
CA LYS A 75 -12.56 3.64 3.35
C LYS A 75 -11.89 2.45 4.04
N HIS A 76 -12.52 1.27 4.12
CA HIS A 76 -11.89 0.09 4.72
C HIS A 76 -10.71 -0.42 3.89
N GLN A 77 -10.84 -0.44 2.56
CA GLN A 77 -9.75 -0.78 1.65
C GLN A 77 -8.58 0.20 1.83
N TRP A 78 -8.88 1.50 1.85
CA TRP A 78 -7.86 2.53 2.04
C TRP A 78 -7.18 2.41 3.41
N ALA A 79 -7.94 2.19 4.47
CA ALA A 79 -7.45 2.00 5.83
C ALA A 79 -6.46 0.82 5.92
N VAL A 80 -6.77 -0.32 5.30
CA VAL A 80 -5.87 -1.49 5.27
C VAL A 80 -4.56 -1.16 4.58
N ILE A 81 -4.62 -0.47 3.43
CA ILE A 81 -3.42 -0.07 2.71
C ILE A 81 -2.58 0.90 3.54
N LEU A 82 -3.18 1.94 4.12
CA LEU A 82 -2.46 2.90 4.98
C LEU A 82 -1.81 2.20 6.17
N ALA A 83 -2.51 1.29 6.83
CA ALA A 83 -1.98 0.54 7.95
C ALA A 83 -0.83 -0.40 7.54
N HIS A 84 -0.86 -0.96 6.32
CA HIS A 84 0.23 -1.76 5.75
C HIS A 84 1.48 -0.91 5.51
N GLU A 85 1.35 0.26 4.87
CA GLU A 85 2.46 1.19 4.70
C GLU A 85 3.03 1.66 6.05
N ASN A 86 2.18 2.02 7.01
CA ASN A 86 2.61 2.36 8.36
C ASN A 86 3.38 1.20 9.04
N ALA A 87 2.92 -0.04 8.86
CA ALA A 87 3.57 -1.21 9.45
C ALA A 87 5.00 -1.41 8.94
N HIS A 88 5.30 -1.09 7.68
CA HIS A 88 6.67 -1.12 7.17
C HIS A 88 7.61 -0.17 7.93
N LEU A 89 7.12 1.00 8.34
CA LEU A 89 7.89 1.94 9.15
C LEU A 89 8.00 1.47 10.61
N GLU A 90 6.88 1.09 11.22
CA GLU A 90 6.83 0.64 12.62
C GLU A 90 7.76 -0.54 12.87
N LEU A 91 7.78 -1.51 11.95
CA LEU A 91 8.60 -2.71 12.02
C LEU A 91 10.02 -2.51 11.44
N LYS A 92 10.35 -1.30 10.96
CA LYS A 92 11.64 -0.94 10.36
C LYS A 92 12.03 -1.85 9.19
N HIS A 93 11.06 -2.30 8.39
CA HIS A 93 11.29 -3.24 7.27
C HIS A 93 12.30 -2.68 6.25
N TYR A 94 12.27 -1.38 5.97
CA TYR A 94 13.26 -0.74 5.08
C TYR A 94 14.69 -0.87 5.59
N GLN A 95 14.91 -0.62 6.88
CA GLN A 95 16.23 -0.77 7.49
C GLN A 95 16.69 -2.22 7.46
N GLN A 96 15.82 -3.17 7.83
CA GLN A 96 16.14 -4.59 7.81
C GLN A 96 16.55 -5.08 6.41
N LEU A 97 15.84 -4.63 5.37
CA LEU A 97 16.15 -4.98 3.99
C LEU A 97 17.42 -4.28 3.50
N ALA A 98 17.62 -3.01 3.85
CA ALA A 98 18.83 -2.26 3.51
C ALA A 98 20.09 -2.88 4.15
N ASP A 99 20.05 -3.21 5.44
CA ASP A 99 21.16 -3.84 6.17
C ASP A 99 21.56 -5.17 5.52
N LYS A 100 20.58 -5.95 5.06
CA LYS A 100 20.82 -7.24 4.38
C LYS A 100 21.35 -7.09 2.96
N ILE A 101 21.07 -5.97 2.28
CA ILE A 101 21.63 -5.67 0.95
C ILE A 101 23.05 -5.14 1.08
N GLN A 102 23.33 -4.28 2.06
CA GLN A 102 24.65 -3.67 2.26
C GLN A 102 25.65 -4.65 2.87
N ASN A 103 25.19 -5.54 3.76
CA ASN A 103 25.99 -6.59 4.37
C ASN A 103 25.46 -7.97 3.97
N PRO A 104 25.55 -8.35 2.68
CA PRO A 104 25.13 -9.67 2.27
C PRO A 104 26.11 -10.69 2.88
N ASP A 105 25.62 -11.64 3.67
CA ASP A 105 26.42 -12.80 4.06
C ASP A 105 27.06 -13.38 2.78
N PHE A 106 28.31 -13.84 2.84
CA PHE A 106 29.12 -14.31 1.69
C PHE A 106 28.39 -15.34 0.78
N PHE A 107 27.29 -15.93 1.26
CA PHE A 107 26.30 -16.68 0.48
C PHE A 107 24.84 -16.26 0.76
N PHE A 108 24.43 -15.07 0.33
CA PHE A 108 23.03 -14.63 0.33
C PHE A 108 22.37 -14.79 -1.05
N PRO A 109 21.95 -16.01 -1.47
CA PRO A 109 21.36 -16.23 -2.77
C PRO A 109 20.02 -15.50 -2.92
N LYS A 110 19.67 -15.12 -4.16
CA LYS A 110 18.41 -14.43 -4.52
C LYS A 110 17.15 -15.06 -3.88
N LYS A 111 17.13 -16.39 -3.71
CA LYS A 111 16.04 -17.11 -3.04
C LYS A 111 15.86 -16.72 -1.57
N LYS A 112 16.95 -16.49 -0.82
CA LYS A 112 16.88 -16.02 0.58
C LYS A 112 16.32 -14.60 0.66
N TYR A 113 16.75 -13.73 -0.26
CA TYR A 113 16.24 -12.38 -0.34
C TYR A 113 14.73 -12.33 -0.67
N LYS A 114 14.28 -13.17 -1.61
CA LYS A 114 12.85 -13.33 -1.89
C LYS A 114 12.07 -13.77 -0.66
N LYS A 115 12.55 -14.78 0.07
CA LYS A 115 11.91 -15.27 1.31
C LYS A 115 11.86 -14.20 2.40
N LEU A 116 12.93 -13.39 2.53
CA LEU A 116 12.95 -12.28 3.46
C LEU A 116 11.91 -11.23 3.09
N ARG A 117 11.81 -10.86 1.80
CA ARG A 117 10.74 -9.97 1.32
C ARG A 117 9.36 -10.55 1.63
N GLU A 118 9.09 -11.79 1.25
CA GLU A 118 7.81 -12.45 1.53
C GLU A 118 7.47 -12.43 3.03
N LYS A 119 8.47 -12.60 3.92
CA LYS A 119 8.29 -12.52 5.36
C LYS A 119 7.90 -11.11 5.82
N VAL A 120 8.59 -10.06 5.38
CA VAL A 120 8.28 -8.68 5.82
C VAL A 120 6.90 -8.23 5.32
N GLU A 121 6.49 -8.62 4.12
CA GLU A 121 5.15 -8.32 3.60
C GLU A 121 4.07 -8.99 4.45
N LEU A 122 4.25 -10.27 4.82
CA LEU A 122 3.33 -10.99 5.69
C LEU A 122 3.24 -10.38 7.10
N GLU A 123 4.36 -9.91 7.66
CA GLU A 123 4.39 -9.21 8.94
C GLU A 123 3.66 -7.87 8.85
N ALA A 124 3.84 -7.12 7.76
CA ALA A 124 3.12 -5.88 7.51
C ALA A 124 1.61 -6.12 7.36
N ASP A 125 1.19 -7.13 6.59
CA ASP A 125 -0.22 -7.51 6.41
C ASP A 125 -0.88 -7.90 7.75
N HIS A 126 -0.20 -8.72 8.56
CA HIS A 126 -0.72 -9.12 9.86
C HIS A 126 -0.87 -7.91 10.80
N ARG A 127 0.14 -7.02 10.81
CA ARG A 127 0.10 -5.80 11.63
C ARG A 127 -1.01 -4.86 11.17
N ALA A 128 -1.14 -4.66 9.86
CA ALA A 128 -2.19 -3.84 9.25
C ALA A 128 -3.58 -4.33 9.64
N LYS A 129 -3.83 -5.64 9.47
CA LYS A 129 -5.08 -6.29 9.86
C LYS A 129 -5.42 -6.01 11.33
N THR A 130 -4.46 -6.23 12.23
CA THR A 130 -4.64 -6.00 13.67
C THR A 130 -5.00 -4.54 13.97
N ILE A 131 -4.34 -3.58 13.32
CA ILE A 131 -4.59 -2.14 13.52
C ILE A 131 -6.01 -1.78 13.06
N VAL A 132 -6.40 -2.18 11.85
CA VAL A 132 -7.69 -1.77 11.29
C VAL A 132 -8.87 -2.42 12.01
N GLU A 133 -8.77 -3.71 12.37
CA GLU A 133 -9.82 -4.41 13.13
C GLU A 133 -10.00 -3.79 14.51
N LYS A 134 -8.90 -3.39 15.18
CA LYS A 134 -8.95 -2.70 16.48
C LYS A 134 -9.74 -1.39 16.43
N HIS A 135 -9.74 -0.68 15.30
CA HIS A 135 -10.43 0.59 15.11
C HIS A 135 -11.76 0.45 14.35
N GLY A 136 -12.33 -0.77 14.29
CA GLY A 136 -13.66 -1.00 13.74
C GLY A 136 -13.74 -1.06 12.20
N PHE A 137 -12.61 -1.10 11.51
CA PHE A 137 -12.58 -1.27 10.06
C PHE A 137 -12.61 -2.76 9.68
N ASN A 138 -13.30 -3.10 8.60
CA ASN A 138 -13.35 -4.46 8.07
C ASN A 138 -12.12 -4.76 7.20
N SER A 139 -11.16 -5.52 7.74
CA SER A 139 -9.93 -5.90 7.02
C SER A 139 -10.18 -6.74 5.77
N ASN A 140 -11.29 -7.48 5.69
CA ASN A 140 -11.55 -8.38 4.57
C ASN A 140 -11.92 -7.63 3.29
N GLN A 141 -12.28 -6.35 3.40
CA GLN A 141 -12.61 -5.49 2.25
C GLN A 141 -11.42 -5.29 1.31
N VAL A 142 -10.17 -5.42 1.78
CA VAL A 142 -8.97 -5.33 0.92
C VAL A 142 -8.93 -6.42 -0.15
N SER A 143 -9.56 -7.57 0.10
CA SER A 143 -9.56 -8.69 -0.85
C SER A 143 -10.23 -8.34 -2.18
N TYR A 144 -11.28 -7.50 -2.19
CA TYR A 144 -11.92 -7.03 -3.42
C TYR A 144 -11.01 -6.10 -4.23
N TYR A 145 -10.28 -5.22 -3.55
CA TYR A 145 -9.26 -4.39 -4.18
C TYR A 145 -8.16 -5.25 -4.84
N LEU A 146 -7.64 -6.25 -4.13
CA LEU A 146 -6.64 -7.19 -4.68
C LEU A 146 -7.20 -7.97 -5.87
N GLN A 147 -8.45 -8.43 -5.81
CA GLN A 147 -9.12 -9.09 -6.93
C GLN A 147 -9.23 -8.18 -8.17
N ARG A 148 -9.51 -6.88 -7.99
CA ARG A 148 -9.52 -5.91 -9.10
C ARG A 148 -8.15 -5.70 -9.72
N ILE A 149 -7.10 -5.64 -8.91
CA ILE A 149 -5.73 -5.57 -9.43
C ILE A 149 -5.38 -6.82 -10.24
N GLU A 150 -5.77 -8.01 -9.76
CA GLU A 150 -5.51 -9.27 -10.45
C GLU A 150 -6.33 -9.41 -11.74
N SER A 151 -7.60 -9.02 -11.73
CA SER A 151 -8.45 -9.09 -12.92
C SER A 151 -7.96 -8.15 -14.03
N GLY A 152 -7.43 -6.97 -13.66
CA GLY A 152 -6.78 -6.06 -14.59
C GLY A 152 -5.45 -6.55 -15.18
N LYS A 153 -4.86 -7.62 -14.63
CA LYS A 153 -3.59 -8.22 -15.10
C LYS A 153 -3.78 -9.41 -16.05
N ARG A 154 -4.99 -9.96 -16.21
CA ARG A 154 -5.22 -11.13 -17.07
C ARG A 154 -5.25 -10.71 -18.54
N ASP A 155 -4.28 -11.05 -19.36
CA ASP A 155 -3.89 -12.40 -19.83
C ASP A 155 -3.87 -13.57 -18.82
N LYS A 156 -4.66 -14.60 -19.17
CA LYS A 156 -5.10 -15.74 -18.35
C LYS A 156 -4.01 -16.77 -18.01
N ARG A 157 -3.04 -16.50 -17.14
CA ARG A 157 -2.28 -17.61 -16.50
C ARG A 157 -2.02 -17.41 -15.01
N THR A 158 -2.54 -18.37 -14.25
CA THR A 158 -2.27 -18.65 -12.82
C THR A 158 -2.84 -17.66 -11.82
N SER A 159 -4.14 -17.81 -11.52
CA SER A 159 -4.72 -17.23 -10.31
C SER A 159 -4.66 -18.26 -9.21
N GLN A 160 -3.80 -18.01 -8.22
CA GLN A 160 -3.99 -18.61 -6.91
C GLN A 160 -5.39 -18.23 -6.44
N LYS A 161 -6.14 -19.18 -5.90
CA LYS A 161 -7.52 -18.95 -5.44
C LYS A 161 -7.47 -17.96 -4.27
N ILE A 162 -7.69 -16.67 -4.54
CA ILE A 162 -8.17 -15.76 -3.51
C ILE A 162 -9.49 -16.36 -3.03
N LYS A 163 -9.54 -16.81 -1.77
CA LYS A 163 -10.78 -17.29 -1.17
C LYS A 163 -11.77 -16.12 -1.21
N LYS A 164 -12.89 -16.30 -1.91
CA LYS A 164 -14.01 -15.37 -1.80
C LYS A 164 -14.51 -15.48 -0.38
N ASP A 165 -14.45 -14.38 0.35
CA ASP A 165 -15.20 -14.23 1.58
C ASP A 165 -16.67 -14.02 1.20
N ASP A 166 -17.61 -14.60 1.94
CA ASP A 166 -19.04 -14.53 1.63
C ASP A 166 -19.66 -13.16 1.99
N ALA A 167 -18.85 -12.23 2.50
CA ALA A 167 -19.25 -10.85 2.66
C ALA A 167 -19.57 -10.20 1.30
N ASN A 168 -20.40 -9.16 1.31
CA ASN A 168 -20.53 -8.28 0.16
C ASN A 168 -19.47 -7.17 0.25
N GLU A 169 -18.98 -6.72 -0.90
CA GLU A 169 -18.14 -5.53 -0.95
C GLU A 169 -18.95 -4.30 -0.52
N ILE A 170 -18.36 -3.47 0.34
CA ILE A 170 -18.91 -2.16 0.69
C ILE A 170 -18.53 -1.18 -0.41
N ILE A 171 -19.48 -0.39 -0.91
CA ILE A 171 -19.26 0.63 -1.92
C ILE A 171 -19.54 2.00 -1.34
N ASP A 172 -18.52 2.84 -1.31
CA ASP A 172 -18.55 4.24 -0.90
C ASP A 172 -18.57 5.12 -2.16
N LEU A 173 -19.78 5.49 -2.60
CA LEU A 173 -19.96 6.25 -3.84
C LEU A 173 -19.32 7.64 -3.76
N GLU A 174 -19.41 8.29 -2.59
CA GLU A 174 -18.83 9.61 -2.37
C GLU A 174 -17.31 9.57 -2.56
N LEU A 175 -16.65 8.57 -1.99
CA LEU A 175 -15.20 8.36 -2.18
C LEU A 175 -14.85 8.16 -3.65
N ILE A 176 -15.60 7.30 -4.36
CA ILE A 176 -15.35 6.99 -5.78
C ILE A 176 -15.52 8.24 -6.65
N GLU A 177 -16.61 8.97 -6.48
CA GLU A 177 -16.92 10.19 -7.23
C GLU A 177 -15.86 11.26 -6.97
N SER A 178 -15.51 11.48 -5.70
CA SER A 178 -14.48 12.45 -5.33
C SER A 178 -13.10 12.13 -5.93
N ILE A 179 -12.72 10.85 -5.99
CA ILE A 179 -11.47 10.42 -6.65
C ILE A 179 -11.56 10.59 -8.18
N ALA A 180 -12.74 10.39 -8.78
CA ALA A 180 -12.94 10.54 -10.21
C ALA A 180 -12.81 12.01 -10.68
N GLU A 181 -13.10 12.97 -9.81
CA GLU A 181 -12.98 14.40 -10.07
C GLU A 181 -11.52 14.91 -10.04
N ILE A 182 -10.59 14.14 -9.48
CA ILE A 182 -9.16 14.49 -9.44
C ILE A 182 -8.55 14.36 -10.84
N LYS A 183 -8.05 15.48 -11.38
CA LYS A 183 -7.46 15.61 -12.73
C LYS A 183 -5.93 15.58 -12.73
#